data_AF-A0AAD0ALU6-F1
#
_entry.id   AF-A0AAD0ALU6-F1
#
_cell.length_a   1.000
_cell.length_b   1.000
_cell.length_c   1.000
_cell.angle_alpha   90.00
_cell.angle_beta   90.00
_cell.angle_gamma   90.00
#
_symmetry.space_group_name_H-M   'P 1'
#
loop_
_entity.id
_entity.type
_entity.pdbx_description
1 polymer ?
#
loop_
_entity_poly.entity_id
_entity_poly.type
_entity_poly.pdbx_seq_one_letter_code
_entity_poly.pdbx_strand_id
1 'polypeptide(L)'
;MIVGSLGNYIFFTSSLYTKTYNSFSRSMSSRWIEHKIIGEKPKIQFDGLELENISFSIHLNRFFKVNVDKEKKKLEAFLKEGKVLRLILGGKKIGNYVITSIGEDPKGYNAFGVPTKMDLKIELKEYN
;
A
#
# COMPACT_ATOMS: atom_id res chain seq x y z
N MET A 1 5.24 -6.87 18.56
CA MET A 1 6.17 -7.19 17.46
C MET A 1 6.01 -6.17 16.36
N ILE A 2 7.12 -5.59 15.90
CA ILE A 2 7.13 -4.72 14.72
C ILE A 2 7.13 -5.61 13.49
N VAL A 3 6.16 -5.41 12.60
CA VAL A 3 6.03 -6.17 11.36
C VAL A 3 6.75 -5.44 10.22
N GLY A 4 6.70 -4.11 10.22
CA GLY A 4 7.31 -3.28 9.18
C GLY A 4 6.99 -1.79 9.37
N SER A 5 7.33 -0.99 8.38
CA SER A 5 7.04 0.44 8.34
C SER A 5 6.87 0.94 6.91
N LEU A 6 5.95 1.89 6.72
CA LEU A 6 5.82 2.73 5.54
C LEU A 6 6.18 4.16 5.95
N GLY A 7 7.45 4.55 5.76
CA GLY A 7 8.01 5.79 6.33
C GLY A 7 7.81 5.84 7.85
N ASN A 8 7.11 6.86 8.34
CA ASN A 8 6.79 7.02 9.76
C ASN A 8 5.51 6.26 10.19
N TYR A 9 4.86 5.52 9.29
CA TYR A 9 3.72 4.66 9.61
C TYR A 9 4.21 3.25 9.97
N ILE A 10 4.18 2.90 11.25
CA ILE A 10 4.73 1.63 11.75
C ILE A 10 3.61 0.58 11.81
N PHE A 11 3.84 -0.58 11.19
CA PHE A 11 3.01 -1.76 11.35
C PHE A 11 3.43 -2.52 12.61
N PHE A 12 2.51 -2.66 13.55
CA PHE A 12 2.77 -3.23 14.86
C PHE A 12 1.63 -4.15 15.30
N THR A 13 1.99 -5.31 15.83
CA THR A 13 1.05 -6.30 16.35
C THR A 13 1.42 -6.71 17.78
N SER A 14 0.43 -6.89 18.63
CA SER A 14 0.53 -7.39 20.00
C SER A 14 -0.81 -7.99 20.39
N SER A 15 -0.89 -8.62 21.57
CA SER A 15 -2.14 -9.19 22.09
C SER A 15 -3.28 -8.17 22.24
N LEU A 16 -2.97 -6.88 22.45
CA LEU A 16 -3.96 -5.83 22.72
C LEU A 16 -4.02 -4.73 21.65
N TYR A 17 -3.04 -4.68 20.77
CA TYR A 17 -2.93 -3.69 19.71
C TYR A 17 -2.47 -4.34 18.41
N THR A 18 -3.30 -4.21 17.38
CA THR A 18 -3.02 -4.79 16.06
C THR A 18 -3.25 -3.74 14.99
N LYS A 19 -2.18 -3.38 14.30
CA LYS A 19 -2.16 -2.50 13.14
C LYS A 19 -1.18 -3.08 12.13
N THR A 20 -1.70 -3.90 11.22
CA THR A 20 -0.90 -4.57 10.20
C THR A 20 -1.60 -4.51 8.84
N TYR A 21 -0.84 -4.75 7.79
CA TYR A 21 -1.37 -4.90 6.45
C TYR A 21 -1.88 -6.34 6.25
N ASN A 22 -2.86 -6.48 5.37
CA ASN A 22 -3.46 -7.71 4.90
C ASN A 22 -3.44 -7.70 3.37
N SER A 23 -3.54 -8.90 2.78
CA SER A 23 -3.66 -9.07 1.32
C SER A 23 -2.61 -8.29 0.51
N PHE A 24 -1.34 -8.40 0.91
CA PHE A 24 -0.24 -7.72 0.22
C PHE A 24 -0.03 -8.31 -1.18
N SER A 25 -0.04 -7.45 -2.18
CA SER A 25 0.20 -7.76 -3.58
C SER A 25 1.24 -6.81 -4.16
N ARG A 26 2.19 -7.37 -4.93
CA ARG A 26 3.29 -6.64 -5.58
C ARG A 26 3.31 -7.03 -7.05
N SER A 27 3.13 -6.06 -7.94
CA SER A 27 3.19 -6.26 -9.40
C SER A 27 4.36 -5.50 -10.01
N MET A 28 5.17 -6.24 -10.76
CA MET A 28 6.31 -5.71 -11.50
C MET A 28 6.15 -6.15 -12.96
N SER A 29 6.14 -5.18 -13.85
CA SER A 29 5.97 -5.38 -15.29
C SER A 29 7.19 -4.86 -16.05
N SER A 30 7.38 -5.39 -17.26
CA SER A 30 8.39 -4.91 -18.20
C SER A 30 7.72 -4.57 -19.51
N ARG A 31 8.23 -3.53 -20.17
CA ARG A 31 7.80 -3.10 -21.49
C ARG A 31 8.58 -3.85 -22.54
N TRP A 32 7.84 -4.40 -23.48
CA TRP A 32 8.35 -5.10 -24.65
C TRP A 32 7.75 -4.46 -25.88
N ILE A 33 8.58 -4.20 -26.88
CA ILE A 33 8.17 -3.67 -28.18
C ILE A 33 8.13 -4.82 -29.17
N GLU A 34 7.02 -4.96 -29.89
CA GLU A 34 6.87 -5.93 -30.96
C GLU A 34 7.22 -5.31 -32.31
N HIS A 35 8.20 -5.89 -32.98
CA HIS A 35 8.57 -5.54 -34.35
C HIS A 35 7.91 -6.52 -35.32
N LYS A 36 6.93 -6.03 -36.08
CA LYS A 36 6.23 -6.82 -37.10
C LYS A 36 7.09 -6.93 -38.35
N ILE A 37 7.42 -8.16 -38.74
CA ILE A 37 8.21 -8.46 -39.94
C ILE A 37 7.27 -9.11 -40.96
N ILE A 38 7.27 -8.61 -42.19
CA ILE A 38 6.40 -9.13 -43.25
C ILE A 38 6.81 -10.58 -43.57
N GLY A 39 5.86 -11.51 -43.48
CA GLY A 39 6.08 -12.93 -43.80
C GLY A 39 6.78 -13.75 -42.71
N GLU A 40 7.18 -13.14 -41.59
CA GLU A 40 7.82 -13.83 -40.47
C GLU A 40 7.06 -13.61 -39.16
N LYS A 41 7.40 -14.41 -38.14
CA LYS A 41 6.90 -14.18 -36.78
C LYS A 41 7.46 -12.85 -36.25
N PRO A 42 6.63 -12.00 -35.61
CA PRO A 42 7.10 -10.79 -34.97
C PRO A 42 8.20 -11.08 -33.95
N LYS A 43 9.19 -10.19 -33.88
CA LYS A 43 10.27 -10.25 -32.88
C LYS A 43 9.97 -9.28 -31.75
N ILE A 44 10.20 -9.72 -30.52
CA ILE A 44 10.03 -8.89 -29.33
C ILE A 44 11.38 -8.32 -28.89
N GLN A 45 11.40 -7.05 -28.52
CA GLN A 45 12.56 -6.36 -27.99
C GLN A 45 12.25 -5.80 -26.60
N PHE A 46 13.17 -5.98 -25.66
CA PHE A 46 13.06 -5.39 -24.33
C PHE A 46 13.26 -3.87 -24.40
N ASP A 47 12.27 -3.11 -23.94
CA ASP A 47 12.29 -1.64 -23.89
C ASP A 47 12.74 -1.15 -22.50
N GLY A 48 12.22 -1.77 -21.44
CA GLY A 48 12.61 -1.42 -20.07
C GLY A 48 11.68 -2.00 -19.01
N LEU A 49 11.95 -1.67 -17.76
CA LEU A 49 11.06 -1.99 -16.64
C LEU A 49 9.99 -0.91 -16.48
N GLU A 50 8.80 -1.30 -16.03
CA GLU A 50 7.80 -0.35 -15.55
C GLU A 50 7.95 -0.11 -14.05
N LEU A 51 7.40 1.00 -13.58
CA LEU A 51 7.32 1.29 -12.16
C LEU A 51 6.48 0.23 -11.46
N GLU A 52 7.02 -0.30 -10.38
CA GLU A 52 6.35 -1.30 -9.58
C GLU A 52 5.11 -0.72 -8.88
N ASN A 53 4.04 -1.51 -8.80
CA ASN A 53 2.85 -1.17 -8.04
C ASN A 53 2.66 -2.16 -6.90
N ILE A 54 2.31 -1.63 -5.73
CA ILE A 54 1.98 -2.43 -4.54
C ILE A 54 0.57 -2.07 -4.09
N SER A 55 -0.22 -3.08 -3.76
CA SER A 55 -1.52 -2.89 -3.13
C SER A 55 -1.66 -3.76 -1.89
N PHE A 56 -2.27 -3.21 -0.85
CA PHE A 56 -2.58 -3.95 0.36
C PHE A 56 -3.77 -3.30 1.09
N SER A 57 -4.36 -4.04 2.03
CA SER A 57 -5.39 -3.51 2.91
C SER A 57 -4.87 -3.34 4.33
N ILE A 58 -5.43 -2.43 5.11
CA ILE A 58 -5.20 -2.29 6.54
C ILE A 58 -6.56 -2.37 7.24
N HIS A 59 -6.68 -3.31 8.18
CA HIS A 59 -7.83 -3.37 9.07
C HIS A 59 -7.57 -2.49 10.30
N LEU A 60 -8.32 -1.40 10.44
CA LEU A 60 -8.29 -0.52 11.61
C LEU A 60 -9.49 -0.81 12.50
N ASN A 61 -9.24 -1.06 13.78
CA ASN A 61 -10.28 -1.44 14.71
C ASN A 61 -10.03 -0.88 16.11
N ARG A 62 -10.99 -0.12 16.62
CA ARG A 62 -10.92 0.51 17.95
C ARG A 62 -10.86 -0.51 19.09
N PHE A 63 -11.42 -1.72 18.91
CA PHE A 63 -11.33 -2.79 19.91
C PHE A 63 -9.88 -3.28 20.11
N PHE A 64 -9.02 -3.12 19.11
CA PHE A 64 -7.58 -3.37 19.22
C PHE A 64 -6.80 -2.11 19.62
N LYS A 65 -7.42 -1.19 20.38
CA LYS A 65 -6.82 0.06 20.86
C LYS A 65 -6.22 0.94 19.75
N VAL A 66 -6.66 0.78 18.51
CA VAL A 66 -6.25 1.63 17.37
C VAL A 66 -7.22 2.80 17.25
N ASN A 67 -6.69 4.03 17.17
CA ASN A 67 -7.51 5.20 16.87
C ASN A 67 -7.67 5.33 15.35
N VAL A 68 -8.83 4.89 14.84
CA VAL A 68 -9.15 4.82 13.41
C VAL A 68 -8.98 6.17 12.71
N ASP A 69 -9.56 7.24 13.25
CA ASP A 69 -9.51 8.58 12.65
C ASP A 69 -8.08 9.13 12.59
N LYS A 70 -7.29 8.92 13.65
CA LYS A 70 -5.90 9.37 13.70
C LYS A 70 -5.02 8.65 12.68
N GLU A 71 -5.15 7.33 12.57
CA GLU A 71 -4.35 6.53 11.62
C GLU A 71 -4.75 6.82 10.17
N LYS A 72 -6.06 6.96 9.90
CA LYS A 72 -6.58 7.40 8.60
C LYS A 72 -5.98 8.75 8.19
N LYS A 73 -6.13 9.79 9.04
CA LYS A 73 -5.62 11.14 8.75
C LYS A 73 -4.11 11.15 8.47
N LYS A 74 -3.36 10.28 9.15
CA LYS A 74 -1.92 10.15 8.92
C LYS A 74 -1.59 9.64 7.52
N LEU A 75 -2.34 8.65 7.02
CA LEU A 75 -2.19 8.14 5.65
C LEU A 75 -2.67 9.15 4.61
N GLU A 76 -3.79 9.82 4.85
CA GLU A 76 -4.26 10.91 4.00
C GLU A 76 -3.26 12.07 3.91
N ALA A 77 -2.57 12.40 5.01
CA ALA A 77 -1.53 13.42 5.00
C ALA A 77 -0.38 13.02 4.06
N PHE A 78 0.10 11.78 4.12
CA PHE A 78 1.14 11.32 3.20
C PHE A 78 0.72 11.35 1.74
N LEU A 79 -0.54 11.00 1.46
CA LEU A 79 -1.13 11.11 0.12
C LEU A 79 -1.14 12.57 -0.36
N LYS A 80 -1.68 13.49 0.47
CA LYS A 80 -1.83 14.91 0.12
C LYS A 80 -0.49 15.65 -0.01
N GLU A 81 0.48 15.29 0.81
CA GLU A 81 1.83 15.87 0.78
C GLU A 81 2.69 15.27 -0.34
N GLY A 82 2.26 14.17 -0.98
CA GLY A 82 3.06 13.48 -2.00
C GLY A 82 4.39 12.95 -1.47
N LYS A 83 4.46 12.58 -0.18
CA LYS A 83 5.72 12.18 0.46
C LYS A 83 6.20 10.85 -0.09
N VAL A 84 7.50 10.79 -0.38
CA VAL A 84 8.20 9.54 -0.70
C VAL A 84 8.43 8.75 0.58
N LEU A 85 7.83 7.58 0.68
CA LEU A 85 7.84 6.72 1.86
C LEU A 85 8.70 5.48 1.61
N ARG A 86 9.59 5.19 2.55
CA ARG A 86 10.35 3.94 2.52
C ARG A 86 9.50 2.80 3.04
N LEU A 87 9.30 1.76 2.24
CA LEU A 87 8.59 0.55 2.66
C LEU A 87 9.58 -0.49 3.16
N ILE A 88 9.40 -0.93 4.41
CA ILE A 88 10.19 -1.96 5.08
C ILE A 88 9.21 -3.00 5.62
N LEU A 89 9.37 -4.26 5.24
CA LEU A 89 8.53 -5.37 5.69
C LEU A 89 9.41 -6.50 6.20
N GLY A 90 9.10 -7.04 7.39
CA GLY A 90 9.88 -8.13 8.01
C GLY A 90 11.36 -7.82 8.19
N GLY A 91 11.72 -6.54 8.39
CA GLY A 91 13.11 -6.08 8.48
C GLY A 91 13.84 -5.90 7.14
N LYS A 92 13.21 -6.20 6.00
CA LYS A 92 13.80 -5.99 4.67
C LYS A 92 13.25 -4.71 4.04
N LYS A 93 14.15 -3.86 3.53
CA LYS A 93 13.78 -2.70 2.71
C LYS A 93 13.28 -3.21 1.36
N ILE A 94 12.04 -2.88 1.01
CA ILE A 94 11.45 -3.22 -0.29
C ILE A 94 11.81 -2.14 -1.31
N GLY A 95 11.61 -0.86 -0.97
CA GLY A 95 11.83 0.24 -1.90
C GLY A 95 11.33 1.58 -1.35
N ASN A 96 11.33 2.59 -2.22
CA ASN A 96 10.70 3.88 -1.96
C ASN A 96 9.42 3.97 -2.80
N TYR A 97 8.33 4.39 -2.17
CA TYR A 97 7.01 4.41 -2.80
C TYR A 97 6.27 5.68 -2.42
N VAL A 98 5.37 6.10 -3.31
CA VAL A 98 4.37 7.14 -3.04
C VAL A 98 2.99 6.50 -2.96
N ILE A 99 2.12 7.04 -2.10
CA ILE A 99 0.73 6.62 -2.06
C ILE A 99 0.02 7.27 -3.26
N THR A 100 -0.64 6.46 -4.09
CA THR A 100 -1.41 6.96 -5.24
C THR A 100 -2.91 6.99 -4.95
N SER A 101 -3.40 6.03 -4.16
CA SER A 101 -4.82 5.92 -3.84
C SER A 101 -5.03 5.35 -2.46
N ILE A 102 -6.09 5.85 -1.79
CA ILE A 102 -6.61 5.32 -0.53
C ILE A 102 -8.11 5.13 -0.70
N GLY A 103 -8.57 3.89 -0.62
CA GLY A 103 -9.98 3.53 -0.56
C GLY A 103 -10.40 3.24 0.89
N GLU A 104 -11.59 3.67 1.28
CA GLU A 104 -12.11 3.49 2.63
C GLU A 104 -13.39 2.67 2.63
N ASP A 105 -13.46 1.70 3.52
CA ASP A 105 -14.64 0.84 3.72
C ASP A 105 -14.95 0.75 5.23
N PRO A 106 -15.77 1.68 5.77
CA PRO A 106 -16.16 1.66 7.18
C PRO A 106 -17.21 0.57 7.45
N LYS A 107 -16.91 -0.34 8.39
CA LYS A 107 -17.73 -1.55 8.65
C LYS A 107 -18.52 -1.53 9.94
N GLY A 108 -18.26 -0.58 10.84
CA GLY A 108 -18.99 -0.51 12.11
C GLY A 108 -18.94 0.88 12.68
N TYR A 109 -20.01 1.29 13.35
CA TYR A 109 -20.22 2.63 13.87
C TYR A 109 -20.57 2.59 15.35
N ASN A 110 -20.26 3.67 16.08
CA ASN A 110 -20.75 3.85 17.45
C ASN A 110 -22.14 4.52 17.44
N ALA A 111 -22.73 4.71 18.63
CA ALA A 111 -24.03 5.37 18.78
C ALA A 111 -24.08 6.82 18.24
N PHE A 112 -22.92 7.45 18.04
CA PHE A 112 -22.77 8.80 17.50
C PHE A 112 -22.46 8.81 15.99
N GLY A 113 -22.49 7.65 15.31
CA GLY A 113 -22.21 7.55 13.87
C GLY A 113 -20.73 7.60 13.50
N VAL A 114 -19.81 7.50 14.46
CA VAL A 114 -18.36 7.50 14.21
C VAL A 114 -17.87 6.07 13.90
N PRO A 115 -17.11 5.86 12.81
CA PRO A 115 -16.54 4.56 12.49
C PRO A 115 -15.66 3.99 13.60
N THR A 116 -15.99 2.78 14.04
CA THR A 116 -15.25 2.00 15.04
C THR A 116 -14.36 0.94 14.39
N LYS A 117 -14.73 0.49 13.18
CA LYS A 117 -13.99 -0.45 12.35
C LYS A 117 -13.94 0.07 10.91
N MET A 118 -12.79 0.00 10.27
CA MET A 118 -12.60 0.48 8.91
C MET A 118 -11.52 -0.35 8.21
N ASP A 119 -11.80 -0.75 6.98
CA ASP A 119 -10.81 -1.32 6.08
C ASP A 119 -10.32 -0.23 5.13
N LEU A 120 -9.01 -0.02 5.11
CA LEU A 120 -8.36 0.88 4.17
C LEU A 120 -7.70 0.05 3.08
N LYS A 121 -7.96 0.37 1.81
CA LYS A 121 -7.22 -0.18 0.66
C LYS A 121 -6.22 0.86 0.21
N ILE A 122 -4.94 0.50 0.18
CA ILE A 122 -3.86 1.42 -0.13
C ILE A 122 -3.15 0.93 -1.37
N GLU A 123 -2.97 1.83 -2.32
CA GLU A 123 -2.18 1.61 -3.53
C GLU A 123 -0.94 2.50 -3.47
N LEU A 124 0.19 1.87 -3.75
CA LEU A 124 1.50 2.47 -3.78
C LEU A 124 2.09 2.32 -5.17
N LYS A 125 2.81 3.34 -5.61
CA LYS A 125 3.61 3.31 -6.83
C LYS A 125 5.06 3.59 -6.50
N GLU A 126 5.96 2.84 -7.14
CA GLU A 126 7.39 3.01 -6.96
C GLU A 126 7.85 4.43 -7.32
N TYR A 127 8.76 4.96 -6.51
CA TYR A 127 9.41 6.23 -6.74
C TYR A 127 10.91 6.00 -6.95
N ASN A 128 11.36 6.31 -8.17
CA ASN A 128 12.76 6.20 -8.60
C ASN A 128 13.40 7.59 -8.67
#